data_AF-I3XT88-F1
#
_entry.id   AF-I3XT88-F1
#
_cell.length_a   1.000
_cell.length_b   1.000
_cell.length_c   1.000
_cell.angle_alpha   90.00
_cell.angle_beta   90.00
_cell.angle_gamma   90.00
#
_symmetry.space_group_name_H-M   'P 1'
#
loop_
_entity.id
_entity.type
_entity.pdbx_description
1 polymer ?
#
loop_
_entity_poly.entity_id
_entity_poly.type
_entity_poly.pdbx_seq_one_letter_code
_entity_poly.pdbx_strand_id
1 'polypeptide(L)'
;MTIYWERCDVCGYYSPVKQCTLFQNLLVDAKCCISCLKRNECPRPVWRVEAVLEKPAQPRVASPEERRKLLMELLGKLSSESRTP
;
A
#
# COMPACT_ATOMS: atom_id res chain seq x y z
N MET A 1 2.82 -18.38 -14.42
CA MET A 1 2.71 -19.01 -13.08
C MET A 1 1.35 -19.68 -13.01
N THR A 2 1.31 -21.00 -12.90
CA THR A 2 0.07 -21.77 -12.75
C THR A 2 -0.27 -21.81 -11.26
N ILE A 3 -1.40 -21.21 -10.86
CA ILE A 3 -1.88 -21.29 -9.48
C ILE A 3 -2.68 -22.58 -9.36
N TYR A 4 -2.12 -23.59 -8.70
CA TYR A 4 -2.85 -24.81 -8.38
C TYR A 4 -3.74 -24.54 -7.17
N TRP A 5 -5.03 -24.79 -7.35
CA TRP A 5 -5.99 -24.74 -6.25
C TRP A 5 -5.93 -26.08 -5.53
N GLU A 6 -5.39 -26.05 -4.32
CA GLU A 6 -5.29 -27.23 -3.46
C GLU A 6 -6.08 -26.97 -2.18
N ARG A 7 -6.28 -28.03 -1.40
CA ARG A 7 -7.01 -27.95 -0.14
C ARG A 7 -6.09 -27.39 0.95
N CYS A 8 -6.53 -26.34 1.64
CA CYS A 8 -5.83 -25.85 2.83
C CYS A 8 -5.95 -26.86 3.98
N ASP A 9 -4.84 -27.21 4.62
CA ASP A 9 -4.80 -28.17 5.73
C ASP A 9 -5.44 -27.64 7.02
N VAL A 10 -5.66 -26.31 7.10
CA VAL A 10 -6.23 -25.66 8.29
C VAL A 10 -7.75 -25.49 8.17
N CYS A 11 -8.24 -24.93 7.06
CA CYS A 11 -9.67 -24.64 6.88
C CYS A 11 -10.38 -25.63 5.96
N GLY A 12 -9.65 -26.47 5.21
CA GLY A 12 -10.21 -27.47 4.32
C GLY A 12 -10.82 -26.94 3.01
N TYR A 13 -10.75 -25.64 2.75
CA TYR A 13 -11.25 -25.04 1.50
C TYR A 13 -10.20 -25.14 0.38
N TYR A 14 -10.68 -25.30 -0.86
CA TYR A 14 -9.84 -25.20 -2.06
C TYR A 14 -9.50 -23.74 -2.34
N SER A 15 -8.21 -23.44 -2.33
CA SER A 15 -7.70 -22.09 -2.56
C SER A 15 -6.23 -22.14 -2.96
N PRO A 16 -5.62 -21.01 -3.37
CA PRO A 16 -4.18 -20.94 -3.48
C PRO A 16 -3.54 -21.17 -2.10
N VAL A 17 -2.82 -22.27 -1.96
CA VAL A 17 -2.09 -22.61 -0.72
C VAL A 17 -0.59 -22.45 -0.93
N LYS A 18 0.14 -22.29 0.17
CA LYS A 18 1.60 -22.34 0.19
C LYS A 18 2.06 -23.07 1.45
N GLN A 19 3.26 -23.64 1.39
CA GLN A 19 3.86 -24.33 2.53
C GLN A 19 4.14 -23.37 3.69
N CYS A 20 3.68 -23.71 4.89
CA CYS A 20 3.92 -22.93 6.10
C CYS A 20 5.41 -22.98 6.46
N THR A 21 5.98 -21.81 6.79
CA THR A 21 7.40 -21.70 7.13
C THR A 21 7.74 -22.21 8.53
N LEU A 22 6.77 -22.19 9.44
CA LEU A 22 6.94 -22.72 10.80
C LEU A 22 6.67 -24.23 10.88
N PHE A 23 5.71 -24.72 10.10
CA PHE A 23 5.31 -26.12 10.06
C PHE A 23 5.35 -26.63 8.61
N GLN A 24 6.47 -27.23 8.22
CA GLN A 24 6.71 -27.65 6.84
C GLN A 24 5.71 -28.69 6.32
N ASN A 25 5.00 -29.39 7.20
CA ASN A 25 3.99 -30.38 6.83
C ASN A 25 2.61 -29.77 6.55
N LEU A 26 2.45 -28.45 6.62
CA LEU A 26 1.17 -27.77 6.44
C LEU A 26 1.17 -26.87 5.20
N LEU A 27 0.18 -27.08 4.33
CA LEU A 27 -0.21 -26.18 3.26
C LEU A 27 -1.33 -25.26 3.75
N VAL A 28 -1.07 -23.95 3.72
CA VAL A 28 -1.98 -22.95 4.27
C VAL A 28 -2.39 -21.92 3.22
N ASP A 29 -3.66 -21.55 3.23
CA ASP A 29 -4.20 -20.45 2.44
C ASP A 29 -3.81 -19.10 3.05
N ALA A 30 -4.05 -18.03 2.28
CA ALA A 30 -3.76 -16.67 2.73
C ALA A 30 -4.52 -16.32 4.02
N LYS A 31 -5.79 -16.71 4.10
CA LYS A 31 -6.65 -16.38 5.25
C LYS A 31 -6.12 -17.00 6.53
N CYS A 32 -5.88 -18.31 6.56
CA CYS A 32 -5.40 -19.00 7.76
C CYS A 32 -3.98 -18.59 8.13
N CYS A 33 -3.13 -18.28 7.16
CA CYS A 33 -1.79 -17.77 7.46
C CYS A 33 -1.84 -16.37 8.09
N ILE A 34 -2.71 -15.48 7.59
CA ILE A 34 -2.87 -14.11 8.12
C ILE A 34 -3.49 -14.11 9.52
N SER A 35 -4.44 -15.02 9.78
CA SER A 35 -5.14 -15.15 11.08
C SER A 35 -4.44 -16.09 12.06
N CYS A 36 -3.24 -16.60 11.75
CA CYS A 36 -2.55 -17.56 12.59
C CYS A 36 -2.15 -16.93 13.94
N LEU A 37 -2.45 -17.59 15.05
CA LEU A 37 -2.11 -17.11 16.41
C LEU A 37 -0.60 -17.00 16.65
N LYS A 38 0.19 -17.86 16.00
CA LYS A 38 1.67 -17.84 16.08
C LYS A 38 2.32 -16.94 15.04
N ARG A 39 1.54 -16.12 14.32
CA ARG A 39 2.06 -15.31 13.21
C ARG A 39 3.13 -14.31 13.64
N ASN A 40 3.06 -13.80 14.86
CA ASN A 40 4.06 -12.88 15.41
C ASN A 40 5.41 -13.58 15.72
N GLU A 41 5.39 -14.90 15.89
CA GLU A 41 6.59 -15.72 16.09
C GLU A 41 7.13 -16.27 14.76
N CYS A 42 6.39 -16.13 13.65
CA CYS A 42 6.82 -16.61 12.34
C CYS A 42 7.95 -15.72 11.79
N PRO A 43 9.16 -16.26 11.56
CA PRO A 43 10.30 -15.48 11.07
C PRO A 43 10.06 -14.94 9.65
N ARG A 44 9.28 -15.66 8.85
CA ARG A 44 8.94 -15.29 7.47
C ARG A 44 7.56 -15.85 7.10
N PRO A 45 6.46 -15.10 7.28
CA PRO A 45 5.13 -15.56 6.88
C PRO A 45 5.08 -15.79 5.36
N VAL A 46 4.48 -16.90 4.93
CA VAL A 46 4.38 -17.25 3.51
C VAL A 46 3.37 -16.37 2.76
N TRP A 47 2.37 -15.85 3.48
CA TRP A 47 1.43 -14.83 3.02
C TRP A 47 1.67 -13.52 3.78
N ARG A 48 2.24 -12.54 3.07
CA ARG A 48 2.47 -11.17 3.56
C ARG A 48 1.43 -10.23 2.98
N VAL A 49 0.94 -9.34 3.82
CA VAL A 49 0.09 -8.22 3.41
C VAL A 49 1.02 -7.01 3.37
N GLU A 50 1.52 -6.69 2.20
CA GLU A 50 2.26 -5.45 2.00
C GLU A 50 1.23 -4.38 1.66
N ALA A 51 0.95 -3.51 2.64
CA ALA A 51 0.19 -2.29 2.37
C ALA A 51 1.10 -1.39 1.53
N VAL A 52 0.81 -1.32 0.22
CA VAL A 52 1.44 -0.31 -0.63
C VAL A 52 0.87 1.03 -0.16
N LEU A 53 1.61 1.70 0.71
CA LEU A 53 1.34 3.10 1.01
C LEU A 53 1.69 3.86 -0.28
N GLU A 54 0.68 4.12 -1.11
CA GLU A 54 0.83 5.04 -2.21
C GLU A 54 1.30 6.36 -1.60
N LYS A 55 2.59 6.67 -1.79
CA LYS A 55 3.11 7.97 -1.37
C LYS A 55 2.21 9.00 -2.05
N PRO A 56 1.58 9.93 -1.30
CA PRO A 56 0.82 10.99 -1.92
C PRO A 56 1.73 11.62 -2.97
N ALA A 57 1.24 11.73 -4.20
CA ALA A 57 2.02 12.24 -5.32
C ALA A 57 2.74 13.50 -4.85
N GLN A 58 4.08 13.47 -4.81
CA GLN A 58 4.85 14.63 -4.39
C GLN A 58 4.37 15.80 -5.26
N PRO A 59 3.85 16.89 -4.67
CA PRO A 59 3.46 18.04 -5.46
C PRO A 59 4.69 18.46 -6.24
N ARG A 60 4.57 18.55 -7.57
CA ARG A 60 5.64 19.01 -8.44
C ARG A 60 6.18 20.30 -7.85
N VAL A 61 7.44 20.28 -7.42
CA VAL A 61 8.10 21.47 -6.88
C VAL A 61 8.16 22.46 -8.03
N ALA A 62 7.25 23.44 -8.04
CA ALA A 62 7.17 24.45 -9.08
C ALA A 62 8.55 25.10 -9.26
N SER A 63 8.97 25.27 -10.52
CA SER A 63 10.27 25.84 -10.83
C SER A 63 10.38 27.25 -10.23
N PRO A 64 11.59 27.75 -9.94
CA PRO A 64 11.77 29.10 -9.41
C PRO A 64 11.14 30.19 -10.30
N GLU A 65 10.97 29.94 -11.61
CA GLU A 65 10.31 30.83 -12.55
C GLU A 65 8.78 30.78 -12.44
N GLU A 66 8.20 29.59 -12.33
CA GLU A 66 6.76 29.40 -12.12
C GLU A 66 6.32 30.04 -10.80
N ARG A 67 7.14 29.91 -9.75
CA ARG A 67 6.92 30.55 -8.45
C ARG A 67 6.88 32.07 -8.55
N ARG A 68 7.81 32.68 -9.30
CA ARG A 68 7.85 34.13 -9.50
C ARG A 68 6.62 34.63 -10.24
N LYS A 69 6.18 33.90 -11.27
CA LYS A 69 4.99 34.25 -12.05
C LYS A 69 3.72 34.19 -11.20
N LEU A 70 3.55 33.13 -10.40
CA LEU A 70 2.43 32.99 -9.47
C LEU A 70 2.44 34.10 -8.40
N LEU A 71 3.61 34.46 -7.88
CA LEU A 71 3.74 35.55 -6.91
C LEU A 71 3.31 36.90 -7.49
N MET A 72 3.74 37.22 -8.71
CA MET A 72 3.32 38.45 -9.39
C MET A 72 1.82 38.48 -9.68
N GLU A 73 1.23 37.34 -10.06
CA GLU A 73 -0.21 37.24 -10.32
C GLU A 73 -1.05 37.43 -9.04
N LEU A 74 -0.61 36.84 -7.92
CA LEU A 74 -1.26 37.01 -6.61
C LEU A 74 -1.16 38.45 -6.10
N LEU A 75 0.00 39.09 -6.25
CA LEU A 75 0.20 40.50 -5.91
C LEU A 75 -0.67 41.43 -6.77
N GLY A 76 -0.80 41.10 -8.07
CA GLY A 76 -1.69 41.80 -8.99
C GLY A 76 -3.13 41.77 -8.50
N LYS A 77 -3.66 40.58 -8.18
CA LYS A 77 -5.03 40.38 -7.68
C LYS A 77 -5.28 41.12 -6.36
N LEU A 78 -4.34 41.05 -5.41
CA LEU A 78 -4.46 41.78 -4.14
C LEU A 78 -4.49 43.29 -4.33
N SER A 79 -3.69 43.82 -5.26
CA SER A 79 -3.64 45.27 -5.54
C SER A 79 -4.86 45.79 -6.30
N SER A 80 -5.56 44.93 -7.04
CA SER A 80 -6.84 45.25 -7.68
C SER A 80 -8.01 45.16 -6.70
N GLU A 81 -7.97 44.21 -5.76
CA GLU A 81 -9.03 44.03 -4.75
C GLU A 81 -9.02 45.15 -3.69
N SER A 82 -7.84 45.71 -3.38
CA SER A 82 -7.69 46.87 -2.50
C SER A 82 -8.07 48.22 -3.15
N ARG A 83 -8.62 48.24 -4.38
CA ARG A 83 -9.01 49.47 -5.12
C ARG A 83 -10.52 49.58 -5.37
N THR A 84 -11.31 48.65 -4.88
CA THR A 84 -12.77 48.81 -4.80
C THR A 84 -13.12 49.60 -3.53
N PRO A 85 -13.83 50.75 -3.63
CA PRO A 85 -14.30 51.51 -2.48
C PRO A 85 -15.33 50.75 -1.64
#